data_AF-A0A1J3J4F5-F1
#
_entry.id   AF-A0A1J3J4F5-F1
#
_cell.length_a   1.000
_cell.length_b   1.000
_cell.length_c   1.000
_cell.angle_alpha   90.00
_cell.angle_beta   90.00
_cell.angle_gamma   90.00
#
_symmetry.space_group_name_H-M   'P 1'
#
loop_
_entity.id
_entity.type
_entity.pdbx_description
1 polymer ?
#
loop_
_entity_poly.entity_id
_entity_poly.type
_entity_poly.pdbx_seq_one_letter_code
_entity_poly.pdbx_strand_id
1 'polypeptide(L)'
;QARFSVGNGVRKQVLKDEIALCKQNGQSVLEYYGRLTKLWEELQNYRTAQVCRCEAASAIAKEREEDQVHQFLFGLDLPRFSQI
;
A
#
# COMPACT_ATOMS: atom_id res chain seq x y z
N GLN A 1 -30.40 -7.78 -2.13
CA GLN A 1 -29.61 -8.99 -2.46
C GLN A 1 -28.14 -8.62 -2.49
N ALA A 2 -27.43 -8.76 -1.36
CA ALA A 2 -26.00 -8.50 -1.29
C ALA A 2 -25.26 -9.67 -1.95
N ARG A 3 -24.98 -9.55 -3.25
CA ARG A 3 -24.07 -10.49 -3.93
C ARG A 3 -22.71 -10.30 -3.29
N PHE A 4 -22.27 -11.31 -2.56
CA PHE A 4 -20.96 -11.42 -1.93
C PHE A 4 -19.86 -10.78 -2.78
N SER A 5 -19.32 -9.66 -2.29
CA SER A 5 -18.10 -8.99 -2.78
C SER A 5 -16.83 -9.80 -2.45
N VAL A 6 -16.94 -11.13 -2.35
CA VAL A 6 -15.87 -12.02 -1.88
C VAL A 6 -14.67 -11.98 -2.83
N GLY A 7 -14.89 -11.88 -4.15
CA GLY A 7 -13.80 -11.71 -5.13
C GLY A 7 -12.97 -10.45 -4.91
N ASN A 8 -13.61 -9.32 -4.61
CA ASN A 8 -12.92 -8.05 -4.33
C ASN A 8 -12.21 -8.07 -2.97
N GLY A 9 -12.78 -8.77 -1.98
CA GLY A 9 -12.18 -8.94 -0.66
C GLY A 9 -10.89 -9.76 -0.71
N VAL A 10 -10.90 -10.90 -1.42
CA VAL A 10 -9.72 -11.75 -1.58
C VAL A 10 -8.61 -11.03 -2.33
N ARG A 11 -8.90 -10.41 -3.49
CA ARG A 11 -7.86 -9.66 -4.24
C ARG A 11 -7.26 -8.53 -3.42
N LYS A 12 -8.08 -7.83 -2.62
CA LYS A 12 -7.61 -6.79 -1.71
C LYS A 12 -6.62 -7.33 -0.66
N GLN A 13 -6.83 -8.54 -0.12
CA GLN A 13 -5.87 -9.15 0.81
C GLN A 13 -4.59 -9.56 0.10
N VAL A 14 -4.70 -10.20 -1.07
CA VAL A 14 -3.53 -10.57 -1.89
C VAL A 14 -2.67 -9.34 -2.21
N LEU A 15 -3.29 -8.21 -2.58
CA LEU A 15 -2.56 -6.95 -2.80
C LEU A 15 -1.81 -6.49 -1.57
N LYS A 16 -2.40 -6.59 -0.38
CA LYS A 16 -1.71 -6.22 0.87
C LYS A 16 -0.49 -7.10 1.11
N ASP A 17 -0.60 -8.40 0.84
CA ASP A 17 0.51 -9.34 0.97
C ASP A 17 1.61 -9.03 -0.06
N GLU A 18 1.24 -8.76 -1.32
CA GLU A 18 2.18 -8.36 -2.37
C GLU A 18 2.93 -7.07 -2.02
N ILE A 19 2.25 -6.08 -1.44
CA ILE A 19 2.87 -4.83 -0.99
C ILE A 19 3.80 -5.10 0.21
N ALA A 20 3.40 -5.94 1.18
CA ALA A 20 4.23 -6.30 2.33
C ALA A 20 5.52 -7.03 1.94
N LEU A 21 5.44 -7.88 0.90
CA LEU A 21 6.56 -8.64 0.36
C LEU A 21 7.38 -7.85 -0.68
N CYS A 22 6.94 -6.65 -1.09
CA CYS A 22 7.64 -5.85 -2.07
C CYS A 22 8.91 -5.22 -1.47
N LYS A 23 10.06 -5.75 -1.88
CA LYS A 23 11.41 -5.31 -1.48
C LYS A 23 12.22 -4.84 -2.70
N GLN A 24 13.29 -4.08 -2.45
CA GLN A 24 14.19 -3.56 -3.47
C GLN A 24 14.98 -4.68 -4.16
N ASN A 25 15.49 -5.65 -3.40
CA ASN A 25 16.09 -6.90 -3.90
C ASN A 25 17.18 -6.68 -4.97
N GLY A 26 18.07 -5.71 -4.74
CA GLY A 26 19.19 -5.37 -5.61
C GLY A 26 18.84 -4.53 -6.85
N GLN A 27 17.57 -4.20 -7.05
CA GLN A 27 17.13 -3.33 -8.16
C GLN A 27 17.34 -1.86 -7.81
N SER A 28 17.24 -0.98 -8.81
CA SER A 28 17.30 0.45 -8.55
C SER A 28 16.13 0.90 -7.66
N VAL A 29 16.37 1.93 -6.85
CA VAL A 29 15.32 2.52 -5.99
C VAL A 29 14.11 2.96 -6.81
N LEU A 30 14.34 3.47 -8.03
CA LEU A 30 13.28 3.91 -8.94
C LEU A 30 12.41 2.73 -9.42
N GLU A 31 13.02 1.62 -9.82
CA GLU A 31 12.28 0.42 -10.25
C GLU A 31 11.48 -0.18 -9.09
N TYR A 32 12.06 -0.22 -7.89
CA TYR A 32 11.37 -0.66 -6.68
C TYR A 32 10.16 0.23 -6.37
N TYR A 33 10.37 1.54 -6.28
CA TYR A 33 9.32 2.51 -6.02
C TYR A 33 8.19 2.44 -7.06
N GLY A 34 8.55 2.25 -8.34
CA GLY A 34 7.59 2.10 -9.42
C GLY A 34 6.69 0.87 -9.27
N ARG A 35 7.23 -0.27 -8.81
CA ARG A 35 6.41 -1.47 -8.50
C ARG A 35 5.49 -1.21 -7.32
N LEU A 36 6.03 -0.66 -6.24
CA LEU A 36 5.28 -0.40 -5.02
C LEU A 36 4.11 0.57 -5.27
N THR A 37 4.35 1.62 -6.05
CA THR A 37 3.33 2.60 -6.45
C THR A 37 2.19 1.95 -7.22
N LYS A 38 2.48 1.09 -8.21
CA LYS A 38 1.45 0.36 -8.96
C LYS A 38 0.57 -0.51 -8.06
N LEU A 39 1.18 -1.20 -7.10
CA LEU A 39 0.41 -2.02 -6.14
C LEU A 39 -0.48 -1.16 -5.24
N TRP A 40 0.01 0.00 -4.77
CA TRP A 40 -0.80 0.94 -4.00
C TRP A 40 -1.96 1.52 -4.80
N GLU A 41 -1.73 1.90 -6.07
CA GLU A 41 -2.75 2.37 -7.00
C GLU A 41 -3.83 1.29 -7.22
N GLU A 42 -3.43 0.05 -7.46
CA GLU A 42 -4.38 -1.06 -7.60
C GLU A 42 -5.19 -1.26 -6.30
N LEU A 43 -4.55 -1.18 -5.13
CA LEU A 43 -5.24 -1.25 -3.84
C LEU A 43 -6.22 -0.08 -3.63
N GLN A 44 -5.97 1.10 -4.20
CA GLN A 44 -6.94 2.21 -4.16
C GLN A 44 -8.23 1.88 -4.88
N ASN A 45 -8.17 1.15 -5.99
CA ASN A 45 -9.34 0.81 -6.79
C ASN A 45 -10.35 -0.04 -6.00
N TYR A 46 -9.91 -0.69 -4.92
CA TYR A 46 -10.75 -1.45 -3.99
C TYR A 46 -11.20 -0.67 -2.75
N ARG A 47 -10.92 0.64 -2.68
CA ARG A 47 -11.49 1.53 -1.66
C ARG A 47 -12.89 1.94 -2.05
N THR A 48 -13.75 2.07 -1.05
CA THR A 48 -15.06 2.70 -1.21
C THR A 48 -14.85 4.13 -1.71
N ALA A 49 -15.52 4.50 -2.81
CA ALA A 49 -15.43 5.83 -3.42
C ALA A 49 -16.01 6.98 -2.54
N GLN A 50 -16.42 6.67 -1.31
CA GLN A 50 -17.02 7.63 -0.41
C GLN A 50 -15.93 8.46 0.27
N VAL A 51 -15.81 9.71 -0.16
CA VAL A 51 -14.96 10.72 0.49
C VAL A 51 -15.63 11.16 1.79
N CYS A 52 -14.99 10.91 2.94
CA CYS A 52 -15.43 11.54 4.19
C CYS A 52 -15.07 13.02 4.16
N ARG A 53 -16.03 13.89 4.52
CA ARG A 53 -15.79 15.34 4.73
C ARG A 53 -15.65 15.70 6.21
N CYS A 54 -15.54 14.68 7.06
CA CYS A 54 -15.30 14.84 8.47
C CYS A 54 -13.90 15.41 8.72
N GLU A 55 -13.71 16.13 9.84
CA GLU A 55 -12.41 16.68 10.24
C GLU A 55 -11.33 15.59 10.34
N ALA A 56 -11.70 14.37 10.71
CA ALA A 56 -10.80 13.22 10.78
C ALA A 56 -10.29 12.72 9.42
N ALA A 57 -10.92 13.12 8.29
CA ALA A 57 -10.56 12.61 6.98
C ALA A 57 -9.11 12.98 6.58
N SER A 58 -8.67 14.19 6.93
CA SER A 58 -7.30 14.65 6.67
C SER A 58 -6.28 13.92 7.52
N ALA A 59 -6.59 13.68 8.81
CA ALA A 59 -5.73 12.93 9.72
C ALA A 59 -5.53 11.48 9.24
N ILE A 60 -6.62 10.81 8.84
CA ILE A 60 -6.58 9.44 8.30
C ILE A 60 -5.80 9.39 6.97
N ALA A 61 -5.95 10.40 6.10
CA ALA A 61 -5.19 10.48 4.86
C ALA A 61 -3.68 10.63 5.13
N LYS A 62 -3.31 11.46 6.12
CA LYS A 62 -1.93 11.67 6.54
C LYS A 62 -1.30 10.41 7.15
N GLU A 63 -1.97 9.77 8.10
CA GLU A 63 -1.51 8.51 8.73
C GLU A 63 -1.22 7.45 7.65
N ARG A 64 -2.08 7.40 6.63
CA ARG A 64 -1.89 6.47 5.53
C ARG A 64 -0.70 6.80 4.63
N GLU A 65 -0.45 8.08 4.38
CA GLU A 65 0.75 8.52 3.65
C GLU A 65 2.01 8.15 4.44
N GLU A 66 1.99 8.33 5.76
CA GLU A 66 3.07 7.92 6.67
C GLU A 66 3.29 6.39 6.59
N ASP A 67 2.23 5.58 6.59
CA ASP A 67 2.34 4.12 6.39
C ASP A 67 2.99 3.75 5.05
N GLN A 68 2.65 4.46 3.96
CA GLN A 68 3.27 4.23 2.66
C GLN A 68 4.77 4.57 2.67
N VAL A 69 5.14 5.67 3.33
CA VAL A 69 6.54 6.05 3.51
C VAL A 69 7.28 4.98 4.32
N HIS A 70 6.73 4.54 5.44
CA HIS A 70 7.34 3.48 6.25
C HIS A 70 7.53 2.19 5.44
N GLN A 71 6.50 1.77 4.70
CA GLN A 71 6.57 0.57 3.90
C GLN A 71 7.62 0.65 2.78
N PHE A 72 7.75 1.81 2.14
CA PHE A 72 8.84 2.07 1.20
C PHE A 72 10.20 1.94 1.89
N LEU A 73 10.40 2.58 3.03
CA LEU A 73 11.67 2.56 3.76
C LEU A 73 12.06 1.15 4.21
N PHE A 74 11.13 0.38 4.79
CA PHE A 74 11.36 -1.01 5.20
C PHE A 74 11.65 -1.96 4.04
N GLY A 75 11.32 -1.58 2.81
CA GLY A 75 11.60 -2.38 1.63
C GLY A 75 12.93 -2.08 0.96
N LEU A 76 13.67 -1.06 1.39
CA LEU A 76 14.98 -0.72 0.85
C LEU A 76 16.05 -1.69 1.34
N ASP A 77 17.04 -1.96 0.49
CA ASP A 77 18.19 -2.82 0.82
C ASP A 77 19.22 -2.11 1.73
N LEU A 78 18.94 -0.87 2.15
CA LEU A 78 19.84 -0.08 2.97
C LEU A 78 20.09 -0.76 4.32
N PRO A 79 21.36 -0.86 4.78
CA PRO A 79 21.72 -1.61 6.00
C PRO A 79 20.95 -1.21 7.26
N ARG A 80 20.47 0.04 7.33
CA ARG A 80 19.77 0.57 8.50
C ARG A 80 18.26 0.31 8.50
N PHE A 81 17.69 -0.07 7.36
CA PHE A 81 16.23 -0.24 7.20
C PHE A 81 15.81 -1.66 6.83
N SER A 82 16.74 -2.49 6.32
CA SER A 82 16.48 -3.90 6.02
C SER A 82 16.55 -4.85 7.22
N GLN A 83 16.99 -4.37 8.40
CA GLN A 83 17.17 -5.16 9.63
C GLN A 83 16.10 -4.91 10.72
N ILE A 84 15.05 -4.13 10.42
CA ILE A 84 13.90 -3.90 11.31
C ILE A 84 12.72 -4.73 10.80
#